data_AF-A0A7C1GZU8-F1
#
_entry.id   AF-A0A7C1GZU8-F1
#
_cell.length_a   1.000
_cell.length_b   1.000
_cell.length_c   1.000
_cell.angle_alpha   90.00
_cell.angle_beta   90.00
_cell.angle_gamma   90.00
#
_symmetry.space_group_name_H-M   'P 1'
#
loop_
_entity.id
_entity.type
_entity.pdbx_description
1 polymer ?
#
loop_
_entity_poly.entity_id
_entity_poly.type
_entity_poly.pdbx_seq_one_letter_code
_entity_poly.pdbx_strand_id
1 'polypeptide(L)'
;FGGRLRWHGARETPNPMTPFEYEKGPLFEYLPDGRVRECPIFFEFTAHDPSANTFEAGAGGYGYNMAYVGSMLSIVEDPVKAVRKGMRDVNIANPARTIMFADAGMPQQGKIIEYSFIEPPLPVSFDHPRGQEGGLNSPSIHFRHYGRANVLWCDGHITSERLEWAPETNIYGASNPQWNVGWFGPGDNTLFDIHKSVSEVAP
;
A
#
# COMPACT_ATOMS: atom_id res chain seq x y z
N PHE A 1 5.33 -15.62 -3.02
CA PHE A 1 6.38 -14.94 -2.23
C PHE A 1 7.38 -14.31 -3.19
N GLY A 2 7.93 -13.13 -2.89
CA GLY A 2 8.93 -12.45 -3.72
C GLY A 2 8.39 -11.48 -4.79
N GLY A 3 7.17 -10.97 -4.65
CA GLY A 3 6.65 -9.96 -5.60
C GLY A 3 6.45 -10.46 -7.02
N ARG A 4 5.92 -11.68 -7.18
CA ARG A 4 5.61 -12.26 -8.51
C ARG A 4 4.14 -12.13 -8.92
N LEU A 5 3.24 -11.88 -7.98
CA LEU A 5 1.81 -11.73 -8.23
C LEU A 5 1.28 -10.63 -7.33
N ARG A 6 0.56 -9.69 -7.95
CA ARG A 6 -0.10 -8.53 -7.34
C ARG A 6 -1.49 -8.39 -7.95
N TRP A 7 -2.33 -7.54 -7.36
CA TRP A 7 -3.67 -7.25 -7.89
C TRP A 7 -3.62 -6.73 -9.34
N HIS A 8 -2.56 -5.99 -9.67
CA HIS A 8 -2.34 -5.31 -10.94
C HIS A 8 -1.57 -6.12 -11.99
N GLY A 9 -1.04 -7.30 -11.65
CA GLY A 9 -0.26 -8.09 -12.59
C GLY A 9 0.58 -9.20 -11.97
N ALA A 10 1.26 -9.96 -12.83
CA ALA A 10 2.23 -10.96 -12.43
C ALA A 10 3.56 -10.78 -13.17
N ARG A 11 4.65 -11.31 -12.60
CA ARG A 11 5.96 -11.42 -13.25
C ARG A 11 6.59 -12.77 -12.95
N GLU A 12 7.35 -13.28 -13.90
CA GLU A 12 7.90 -14.64 -13.84
C GLU A 12 8.91 -14.82 -12.71
N THR A 13 9.73 -13.80 -12.47
CA THR A 13 10.81 -13.83 -11.46
C THR A 13 10.55 -12.78 -10.38
N PRO A 14 11.11 -12.93 -9.16
CA PRO A 14 11.00 -11.92 -8.13
C PRO A 14 11.92 -10.73 -8.40
N ASN A 15 12.51 -10.64 -9.60
CA ASN A 15 13.49 -9.63 -9.97
C ASN A 15 12.81 -8.25 -9.96
N PRO A 16 13.29 -7.33 -9.13
CA PRO A 16 12.75 -5.98 -9.04
C PRO A 16 12.89 -5.19 -10.34
N MET A 17 13.79 -5.60 -11.23
CA MET A 17 14.00 -4.93 -12.51
C MET A 17 13.01 -5.33 -13.61
N THR A 18 12.20 -6.38 -13.37
CA THR A 18 11.19 -6.83 -14.35
C THR A 18 9.81 -6.26 -14.01
N PRO A 19 9.13 -5.60 -14.97
CA PRO A 19 7.81 -5.01 -14.76
C PRO A 19 6.74 -6.08 -14.55
N PHE A 20 5.60 -5.68 -13.99
CA PHE A 20 4.43 -6.54 -13.89
C PHE A 20 3.65 -6.59 -15.21
N GLU A 21 3.34 -7.81 -15.65
CA GLU A 21 2.47 -8.08 -16.79
C GLU A 21 1.02 -8.13 -16.30
N TYR A 22 0.25 -7.12 -16.68
CA TYR A 22 -1.13 -6.96 -16.22
C TYR A 22 -2.06 -8.07 -16.72
N GLU A 23 -1.80 -8.58 -17.93
CA GLU A 23 -2.54 -9.67 -18.57
C GLU A 23 -2.49 -10.97 -17.77
N LYS A 24 -1.49 -11.11 -16.91
CA LYS A 24 -1.30 -12.26 -16.02
C LYS A 24 -1.82 -12.00 -14.60
N GLY A 25 -2.42 -10.82 -14.36
CA GLY A 25 -2.97 -10.41 -13.08
C GLY A 25 -4.35 -11.00 -12.81
N PRO A 26 -4.76 -11.09 -11.52
CA PRO A 26 -6.03 -11.68 -11.11
C PRO A 26 -7.26 -10.90 -11.58
N LEU A 27 -7.09 -9.61 -11.94
CA LEU A 27 -8.20 -8.76 -12.40
C LEU A 27 -8.33 -8.69 -13.93
N PHE A 28 -7.39 -9.26 -14.70
CA PHE A 28 -7.38 -9.12 -16.15
C PHE A 28 -8.66 -9.64 -16.82
N GLU A 29 -9.20 -10.77 -16.34
CA GLU A 29 -10.45 -11.33 -16.86
C GLU A 29 -11.65 -10.40 -16.71
N TYR A 30 -11.61 -9.50 -15.72
CA TYR A 30 -12.67 -8.53 -15.43
C TYR A 30 -12.40 -7.16 -16.05
N LEU A 31 -11.13 -6.80 -16.22
CA LEU A 31 -10.65 -5.47 -16.63
C LEU A 31 -9.54 -5.63 -17.69
N PRO A 32 -9.88 -6.12 -18.90
CA PRO A 32 -8.89 -6.55 -19.88
C PRO A 32 -8.14 -5.39 -20.55
N ASP A 33 -8.62 -4.15 -20.44
CA ASP A 33 -7.91 -2.99 -20.99
C ASP A 33 -6.71 -2.57 -20.12
N GLY A 34 -6.60 -3.10 -18.89
CA GLY A 34 -5.50 -2.82 -17.96
C GLY A 34 -5.44 -1.38 -17.44
N ARG A 35 -6.39 -0.51 -17.83
CA ARG A 35 -6.36 0.94 -17.56
C ARG A 35 -6.81 1.29 -16.15
N VAL A 36 -7.48 0.38 -15.46
CA VAL A 36 -7.93 0.56 -14.05
C VAL A 36 -6.79 0.95 -13.11
N ARG A 37 -5.57 0.56 -13.47
CA ARG A 37 -4.38 0.86 -12.69
C ARG A 37 -3.94 2.30 -12.95
N GLU A 38 -4.18 2.89 -14.11
CA GLU A 38 -3.63 4.21 -14.40
C GLU A 38 -4.47 5.32 -13.74
N CYS A 39 -3.83 6.14 -12.91
CA CYS A 39 -4.39 7.41 -12.47
C CYS A 39 -4.06 8.50 -13.50
N PRO A 40 -5.05 9.10 -14.20
CA PRO A 40 -4.79 10.08 -15.28
C PRO A 40 -4.05 11.34 -14.83
N ILE A 41 -4.10 11.66 -13.53
CA ILE A 41 -3.44 12.84 -12.97
C ILE A 41 -2.10 12.51 -12.28
N PHE A 42 -1.69 11.24 -12.27
CA PHE A 42 -0.36 10.90 -11.83
C PHE A 42 0.59 11.11 -13.01
N PHE A 43 0.82 12.35 -13.43
CA PHE A 43 1.75 12.66 -14.53
C PHE A 43 3.17 12.91 -14.03
N GLU A 44 3.33 13.13 -12.73
CA GLU A 44 4.61 13.48 -12.09
C GLU A 44 5.53 12.27 -11.90
N PHE A 45 5.00 11.04 -11.97
CA PHE A 45 5.83 9.86 -11.87
C PHE A 45 6.65 9.66 -13.15
N THR A 46 7.92 9.30 -12.98
CA THR A 46 8.76 8.97 -14.13
C THR A 46 8.45 7.54 -14.57
N ALA A 47 7.54 7.39 -15.53
CA ALA A 47 7.07 6.10 -16.01
C ALA A 47 8.17 5.19 -16.59
N HIS A 48 9.23 5.75 -17.16
CA HIS A 48 10.21 4.97 -17.90
C HIS A 48 11.59 5.64 -17.92
N ASP A 49 12.36 5.47 -16.84
CA ASP A 49 13.81 5.47 -16.97
C ASP A 49 14.26 3.99 -16.95
N PRO A 50 14.71 3.44 -18.10
CA PRO A 50 15.16 2.04 -18.21
C PRO A 50 16.31 1.68 -17.24
N SER A 51 17.00 2.69 -16.70
CA SER A 51 18.09 2.54 -15.73
C SER A 51 17.64 2.68 -14.27
N ALA A 52 16.39 3.09 -14.04
CA ALA A 52 15.84 3.32 -12.72
C ALA A 52 15.16 2.07 -12.17
N ASN A 53 15.26 1.89 -10.86
CA ASN A 53 14.68 0.80 -10.10
C ASN A 53 13.17 0.60 -10.45
N THR A 54 12.85 -0.35 -11.32
CA THR A 54 11.49 -0.65 -11.82
C THR A 54 10.68 -1.52 -10.86
N PHE A 55 10.99 -1.46 -9.55
CA PHE A 55 10.53 -2.39 -8.49
C PHE A 55 9.03 -2.71 -8.57
N GLU A 56 8.22 -1.66 -8.73
CA GLU A 56 6.75 -1.70 -8.85
C GLU A 56 6.24 -1.01 -10.13
N ALA A 57 7.07 -0.94 -11.17
CA ALA A 57 6.65 -0.37 -12.46
C ALA A 57 5.48 -1.19 -13.05
N GLY A 58 4.42 -0.50 -13.46
CA GLY A 58 3.16 -1.09 -13.89
C GLY A 58 2.15 -1.32 -12.76
N ALA A 59 2.43 -0.86 -11.53
CA ALA A 59 1.47 -0.95 -10.43
C ALA A 59 0.25 -0.04 -10.63
N GLY A 60 0.42 1.03 -11.42
CA GLY A 60 -0.62 1.99 -11.73
C GLY A 60 -1.14 2.66 -10.48
N GLY A 61 -0.35 3.60 -9.96
CA GLY A 61 -0.76 4.59 -8.95
C GLY A 61 -1.39 4.10 -7.62
N TYR A 62 -1.95 2.92 -7.47
CA TYR A 62 -2.82 2.55 -6.36
C TYR A 62 -2.16 1.44 -5.55
N GLY A 63 -1.92 1.73 -4.27
CA GLY A 63 -1.32 0.81 -3.33
C GLY A 63 -2.39 0.13 -2.50
N TYR A 64 -2.19 -1.15 -2.17
CA TYR A 64 -3.07 -1.88 -1.26
C TYR A 64 -2.45 -2.05 0.13
N ASN A 65 -3.29 -2.21 1.15
CA ASN A 65 -2.88 -2.47 2.52
C ASN A 65 -2.29 -3.89 2.63
N MET A 66 -1.02 -4.03 2.30
CA MET A 66 -0.33 -5.33 2.26
C MET A 66 -0.08 -5.87 3.68
N ALA A 67 0.26 -4.99 4.63
CA ALA A 67 0.61 -5.39 6.00
C ALA A 67 -0.53 -6.13 6.72
N TYR A 68 -1.78 -5.77 6.43
CA TYR A 68 -2.94 -6.35 7.10
C TYR A 68 -3.92 -7.07 6.18
N VAL A 69 -4.44 -6.41 5.14
CA VAL A 69 -5.50 -6.97 4.27
C VAL A 69 -4.90 -7.91 3.23
N GLY A 70 -3.77 -7.51 2.64
CA GLY A 70 -3.09 -8.23 1.58
C GLY A 70 -2.15 -9.34 2.06
N SER A 71 -2.05 -9.56 3.37
CA SER A 71 -1.25 -10.62 3.97
C SER A 71 -1.87 -11.12 5.28
N MET A 72 -1.13 -11.93 6.02
CA MET A 72 -1.45 -12.37 7.37
C MET A 72 -0.30 -12.08 8.35
N LEU A 73 0.48 -11.02 8.11
CA LEU A 73 1.69 -10.70 8.90
C LEU A 73 1.40 -10.49 10.38
N SER A 74 0.22 -9.98 10.74
CA SER A 74 -0.17 -9.77 12.13
C SER A 74 -0.68 -11.03 12.86
N ILE A 75 -0.85 -12.17 12.17
CA ILE A 75 -1.43 -13.39 12.78
C ILE A 75 -0.68 -14.69 12.45
N VAL A 76 0.27 -14.67 11.51
CA VAL A 76 1.10 -15.82 11.14
C VAL A 76 2.56 -15.50 11.43
N GLU A 77 3.17 -16.26 12.34
CA GLU A 77 4.57 -16.12 12.77
C GLU A 77 5.57 -16.22 11.62
N ASP A 78 5.37 -17.17 10.70
CA ASP A 78 6.23 -17.34 9.53
C ASP A 78 5.92 -16.27 8.47
N PRO A 79 6.77 -15.24 8.28
CA PRO A 79 6.49 -14.16 7.34
C PRO A 79 6.44 -14.67 5.90
N VAL A 80 7.13 -15.78 5.60
CA VAL A 80 7.13 -16.41 4.27
C VAL A 80 5.78 -17.03 3.93
N LYS A 81 5.07 -17.54 4.94
CA LYS A 81 3.70 -18.03 4.78
C LYS A 81 2.69 -16.89 4.84
N ALA A 82 2.92 -15.91 5.70
CA ALA A 82 2.01 -14.80 5.95
C ALA A 82 1.61 -14.03 4.68
N VAL A 83 2.56 -13.74 3.77
CA VAL A 83 2.24 -12.96 2.55
C VAL A 83 1.82 -13.81 1.34
N ARG A 84 1.54 -15.11 1.53
CA ARG A 84 1.05 -15.97 0.42
C ARG A 84 -0.44 -15.83 0.17
N LYS A 85 -1.19 -15.33 1.15
CA LYS A 85 -2.64 -15.13 1.08
C LYS A 85 -2.99 -13.82 1.75
N GLY A 86 -4.01 -13.14 1.23
CA GLY A 86 -4.64 -12.04 1.94
C GLY A 86 -5.48 -12.51 3.11
N MET A 87 -5.85 -11.56 3.95
CA MET A 87 -6.79 -11.75 5.05
C MET A 87 -8.16 -12.15 4.51
N ARG A 88 -8.88 -12.98 5.27
CA ARG A 88 -10.29 -13.26 4.99
C ARG A 88 -11.14 -12.08 5.43
N ASP A 89 -12.14 -11.73 4.64
CA ASP A 89 -13.14 -10.70 4.96
C ASP A 89 -13.74 -10.87 6.37
N VAL A 90 -14.10 -12.10 6.75
CA VAL A 90 -14.65 -12.43 8.09
C VAL A 90 -13.70 -12.11 9.26
N ASN A 91 -12.41 -11.93 8.98
CA ASN A 91 -11.40 -11.59 9.99
C ASN A 91 -11.11 -10.09 10.06
N ILE A 92 -11.73 -9.26 9.22
CA ILE A 92 -11.59 -7.80 9.25
C ILE A 92 -12.65 -7.25 10.19
N ALA A 93 -12.24 -6.80 11.36
CA ALA A 93 -13.16 -6.39 12.42
C ALA A 93 -14.05 -5.20 12.05
N ASN A 94 -13.49 -4.20 11.36
CA ASN A 94 -14.18 -2.95 11.05
C ASN A 94 -13.99 -2.58 9.57
N PRO A 95 -14.65 -3.26 8.61
CA PRO A 95 -14.39 -3.05 7.18
C PRO A 95 -14.58 -1.61 6.71
N ALA A 96 -15.57 -0.89 7.25
CA ALA A 96 -15.83 0.53 7.00
C ALA A 96 -14.79 1.49 7.60
N ARG A 97 -13.80 1.00 8.35
CA ARG A 97 -12.70 1.77 8.94
C ARG A 97 -11.33 1.16 8.68
N THR A 98 -11.24 0.13 7.84
CA THR A 98 -9.99 -0.49 7.43
C THR A 98 -9.71 -0.15 5.96
N ILE A 99 -8.63 0.56 5.71
CA ILE A 99 -8.22 0.94 4.34
C ILE A 99 -7.83 -0.33 3.57
N MET A 100 -8.36 -0.46 2.36
CA MET A 100 -8.01 -1.53 1.43
C MET A 100 -7.01 -1.04 0.36
N PHE A 101 -7.32 0.07 -0.30
CA PHE A 101 -6.47 0.73 -1.28
C PHE A 101 -6.41 2.24 -1.06
N ALA A 102 -5.34 2.88 -1.51
CA ALA A 102 -5.34 4.32 -1.70
C ALA A 102 -4.43 4.72 -2.86
N ASP A 103 -4.49 6.00 -3.22
CA ASP A 103 -3.46 6.62 -4.03
C ASP A 103 -2.08 6.41 -3.38
N ALA A 104 -1.16 5.80 -4.13
CA ALA A 104 0.19 5.50 -3.68
C ALA A 104 1.29 6.03 -4.61
N GLY A 105 2.46 6.23 -4.02
CA GLY A 105 3.70 6.59 -4.68
C GLY A 105 4.85 6.59 -3.68
N MET A 106 6.06 6.32 -4.15
CA MET A 106 7.25 6.29 -3.30
C MET A 106 8.26 7.34 -3.78
N PRO A 107 8.57 8.35 -2.95
CA PRO A 107 9.64 9.29 -3.25
C PRO A 107 11.00 8.60 -3.17
N GLN A 108 11.81 8.69 -4.22
CA GLN A 108 13.16 8.13 -4.24
C GLN A 108 14.03 8.86 -5.26
N GLN A 109 15.29 9.15 -4.90
CA GLN A 109 16.29 9.71 -5.83
C GLN A 109 15.82 10.97 -6.58
N GLY A 110 15.14 11.89 -5.89
CA GLY A 110 14.68 13.16 -6.49
C GLY A 110 13.52 13.02 -7.48
N LYS A 111 12.83 11.87 -7.49
CA LYS A 111 11.59 11.63 -8.24
C LYS A 111 10.59 10.88 -7.37
N ILE A 112 9.36 10.74 -7.86
CA ILE A 112 8.37 9.81 -7.33
C ILE A 112 8.17 8.65 -8.31
N ILE A 113 8.08 7.44 -7.77
CA ILE A 113 7.82 6.23 -8.54
C ILE A 113 6.49 5.61 -8.13
N GLU A 114 5.96 4.75 -9.00
CA GLU A 114 4.84 3.89 -8.66
C GLU A 114 5.20 2.96 -7.50
N TYR A 115 4.22 2.67 -6.65
CA TYR A 115 4.41 1.80 -5.50
C TYR A 115 3.13 1.03 -5.20
N SER A 116 3.28 -0.27 -4.94
CA SER A 116 2.14 -1.20 -4.85
C SER A 116 1.49 -1.28 -3.48
N PHE A 117 2.08 -0.69 -2.44
CA PHE A 117 1.57 -0.80 -1.07
C PHE A 117 1.28 0.57 -0.47
N ILE A 118 0.27 0.60 0.37
CA ILE A 118 0.10 1.68 1.35
C ILE A 118 0.67 1.18 2.67
N GLU A 119 1.81 1.74 3.06
CA GLU A 119 2.50 1.32 4.28
C GLU A 119 1.79 1.92 5.50
N PRO A 120 1.45 1.12 6.53
CA PRO A 120 0.92 1.66 7.77
C PRO A 120 2.01 2.46 8.51
N PRO A 121 1.66 3.41 9.41
CA PRO A 121 2.63 4.15 10.22
C PRO A 121 3.68 3.28 10.90
N LEU A 122 3.23 2.23 11.60
CA LEU A 122 4.07 1.39 12.44
C LEU A 122 4.37 0.04 11.77
N PRO A 123 5.61 -0.49 11.88
CA PRO A 123 5.96 -1.82 11.36
C PRO A 123 5.11 -2.94 11.98
N VAL A 124 4.69 -3.90 11.17
CA VAL A 124 3.79 -5.00 11.59
C VAL A 124 4.52 -6.33 11.56
N SER A 125 4.32 -7.14 12.59
CA SER A 125 4.78 -8.51 12.66
C SER A 125 3.81 -9.35 13.52
N PHE A 126 4.08 -10.65 13.63
CA PHE A 126 3.34 -11.52 14.54
C PHE A 126 3.49 -11.08 16.01
N ASP A 127 4.69 -10.67 16.42
CA ASP A 127 4.97 -10.20 17.79
C ASP A 127 4.42 -8.78 18.06
N HIS A 128 4.27 -7.98 17.00
CA HIS A 128 3.75 -6.62 17.04
C HIS A 128 2.55 -6.46 16.09
N PRO A 129 1.42 -7.15 16.36
CA PRO A 129 0.31 -7.25 15.42
C PRO A 129 -0.38 -5.91 15.14
N ARG A 130 -0.27 -4.94 16.06
CA ARG A 130 -0.83 -3.58 15.91
C ARG A 130 0.19 -2.51 15.61
N GLY A 131 1.43 -2.89 15.30
CA GLY A 131 2.52 -1.94 15.14
C GLY A 131 3.55 -2.06 16.26
N GLN A 132 4.82 -2.00 15.88
CA GLN A 132 5.92 -1.89 16.81
C GLN A 132 6.14 -0.42 17.19
N GLU A 133 5.93 -0.09 18.45
CA GLU A 133 6.23 1.25 18.97
C GLU A 133 7.71 1.59 18.81
N GLY A 134 8.01 2.88 18.55
CA GLY A 134 9.36 3.36 18.28
C GLY A 134 9.88 3.07 16.87
N GLY A 135 9.16 2.25 16.09
CA GLY A 135 9.35 2.14 14.64
C GLY A 135 8.46 3.13 13.88
N LEU A 136 8.91 3.57 12.71
CA LEU A 136 8.10 4.32 11.75
C LEU A 136 8.46 3.87 10.33
N ASN A 137 7.46 3.48 9.55
CA ASN A 137 7.65 3.12 8.15
C ASN A 137 7.92 4.37 7.29
N SER A 138 8.33 4.16 6.05
CA SER A 138 8.28 5.23 5.04
C SER A 138 6.85 5.35 4.52
N PRO A 139 6.24 6.55 4.53
CA PRO A 139 4.89 6.71 4.01
C PRO A 139 4.87 6.44 2.51
N SER A 140 3.72 5.99 2.02
CA SER A 140 3.50 5.76 0.60
C SER A 140 2.13 6.19 0.08
N ILE A 141 1.24 6.73 0.94
CA ILE A 141 -0.01 7.33 0.47
C ILE A 141 0.32 8.68 -0.18
N HIS A 142 -0.09 8.85 -1.43
CA HIS A 142 0.24 10.01 -2.25
C HIS A 142 -0.99 10.92 -2.44
N PHE A 143 -0.91 12.14 -1.92
CA PHE A 143 -2.01 13.10 -1.90
C PHE A 143 -2.06 13.96 -3.18
N ARG A 144 -1.99 13.31 -4.35
CA ARG A 144 -1.88 13.96 -5.68
C ARG A 144 -3.16 14.62 -6.20
N HIS A 145 -4.32 14.33 -5.63
CA HIS A 145 -5.58 14.91 -6.05
C HIS A 145 -5.82 16.25 -5.34
N TYR A 146 -5.04 17.27 -5.71
CA TYR A 146 -5.08 18.61 -5.08
C TYR A 146 -4.83 18.57 -3.57
N GLY A 147 -3.76 17.87 -3.15
CA GLY A 147 -3.44 17.68 -1.73
C GLY A 147 -4.35 16.65 -1.04
N ARG A 148 -5.01 15.79 -1.82
CA ARG A 148 -5.89 14.73 -1.34
C ARG A 148 -5.55 13.37 -1.95
N ALA A 149 -5.89 12.31 -1.22
CA ALA A 149 -5.80 10.93 -1.70
C ALA A 149 -7.21 10.33 -1.74
N ASN A 150 -7.51 9.56 -2.77
CA ASN A 150 -8.67 8.68 -2.81
C ASN A 150 -8.34 7.42 -2.00
N VAL A 151 -9.26 7.03 -1.14
CA VAL A 151 -9.10 5.91 -0.20
C VAL A 151 -10.30 4.99 -0.37
N LEU A 152 -10.04 3.74 -0.73
CA LEU A 152 -11.03 2.67 -0.79
C LEU A 152 -10.95 1.84 0.49
N TRP A 153 -12.08 1.69 1.17
CA TRP A 153 -12.21 0.96 2.41
C TRP A 153 -12.68 -0.48 2.17
N CYS A 154 -12.53 -1.36 3.16
CA CYS A 154 -12.79 -2.79 2.99
C CYS A 154 -14.28 -3.15 2.80
N ASP A 155 -15.21 -2.26 3.13
CA ASP A 155 -16.64 -2.39 2.81
C ASP A 155 -17.00 -1.87 1.40
N GLY A 156 -16.02 -1.32 0.67
CA GLY A 156 -16.16 -0.84 -0.70
C GLY A 156 -16.50 0.64 -0.86
N HIS A 157 -16.70 1.40 0.22
CA HIS A 157 -16.90 2.86 0.07
C HIS A 157 -15.57 3.56 -0.23
N ILE A 158 -15.67 4.76 -0.81
CA ILE A 158 -14.52 5.58 -1.16
C ILE A 158 -14.63 6.92 -0.43
N THR A 159 -13.55 7.35 0.19
CA THR A 159 -13.40 8.71 0.70
C THR A 159 -12.28 9.43 -0.03
N SER A 160 -12.23 10.74 0.14
CA SER A 160 -11.10 11.54 -0.28
C SER A 160 -10.57 12.21 0.98
N GLU A 161 -9.30 11.96 1.29
CA GLU A 161 -8.65 12.30 2.56
C GLU A 161 -7.54 13.33 2.34
N ARG A 162 -7.24 14.14 3.36
CA ARG A 162 -6.17 15.15 3.31
C ARG A 162 -4.91 14.62 3.98
N LEU A 163 -3.76 15.07 3.50
CA LEU A 163 -2.50 14.84 4.20
C LEU A 163 -2.58 15.54 5.56
N GLU A 164 -2.35 14.79 6.64
CA GLU A 164 -2.31 15.35 7.99
C GLU A 164 -0.89 15.43 8.52
N TRP A 165 -0.08 14.39 8.29
CA TRP A 165 1.28 14.35 8.81
C TRP A 165 2.18 13.42 8.00
N ALA A 166 3.48 13.69 8.06
CA ALA A 166 4.54 12.88 7.50
C ALA A 166 5.86 13.16 8.22
N PRO A 167 6.78 12.18 8.35
CA PRO A 167 8.17 12.46 8.68
C PRO A 167 8.80 13.27 7.54
N GLU A 168 9.80 14.08 7.86
CA GLU A 168 10.46 14.95 6.87
C GLU A 168 11.04 14.13 5.71
N THR A 169 11.74 13.04 6.02
CA THR A 169 12.36 12.16 5.02
C THR A 169 11.93 10.70 5.17
N ASN A 170 12.00 9.96 4.07
CA ASN A 170 11.82 8.51 4.07
C ASN A 170 13.17 7.77 4.13
N ILE A 171 13.12 6.44 4.11
CA ILE A 171 14.30 5.56 4.15
C ILE A 171 15.27 5.77 2.98
N TYR A 172 14.80 6.38 1.88
CA TYR A 172 15.61 6.74 0.72
C TYR A 172 16.19 8.15 0.79
N GLY A 173 15.96 8.86 1.90
CA GLY A 173 16.41 10.25 2.11
C GLY A 173 15.62 11.29 1.30
N ALA A 174 14.52 10.91 0.66
CA ALA A 174 13.68 11.84 -0.09
C ALA A 174 12.70 12.57 0.84
N SER A 175 12.41 13.85 0.54
CA SER A 175 11.49 14.68 1.33
C SER A 175 10.04 14.26 1.09
N ASN A 176 9.34 13.78 2.12
CA ASN A 176 7.93 13.38 1.96
C ASN A 176 7.00 14.59 1.72
N PRO A 177 7.17 15.74 2.40
CA PRO A 177 6.37 16.94 2.13
C PRO A 177 6.53 17.46 0.71
N GLN A 178 7.74 17.43 0.13
CA GLN A 178 7.98 17.86 -1.25
C GLN A 178 7.10 17.09 -2.26
N TRP A 179 6.87 15.81 -2.00
CA TRP A 179 6.13 14.91 -2.89
C TRP A 179 4.69 14.65 -2.43
N ASN A 180 4.18 15.38 -1.43
CA ASN A 180 2.85 15.18 -0.85
C ASN A 180 2.57 13.72 -0.47
N VAL A 181 3.55 13.06 0.17
CA VAL A 181 3.41 11.68 0.65
C VAL A 181 3.36 11.67 2.17
N GLY A 182 2.50 10.86 2.77
CA GLY A 182 2.32 10.83 4.23
C GLY A 182 1.17 9.97 4.68
N TRP A 183 0.51 10.38 5.77
CA TRP A 183 -0.68 9.73 6.30
C TRP A 183 -1.78 10.73 6.67
N PHE A 184 -2.98 10.19 6.84
CA PHE A 184 -4.14 10.85 7.43
C PHE A 184 -4.57 10.06 8.67
N GLY A 185 -5.25 10.72 9.61
CA GLY A 185 -5.63 10.11 10.87
C GLY A 185 -4.47 9.87 11.85
N PRO A 186 -4.63 8.94 12.81
CA PRO A 186 -3.71 8.81 13.93
C PRO A 186 -2.32 8.31 13.55
N GLY A 187 -1.35 8.55 14.43
CA GLY A 187 0.04 8.07 14.34
C GLY A 187 0.22 6.56 14.59
N ASP A 188 -0.82 5.77 14.39
CA ASP A 188 -0.87 4.33 14.67
C ASP A 188 -1.51 3.58 13.50
N ASN A 189 -1.65 2.26 13.66
CA ASN A 189 -2.15 1.40 12.58
C ASN A 189 -3.68 1.24 12.59
N THR A 190 -4.44 2.01 13.37
CA THR A 190 -5.89 1.75 13.55
C THR A 190 -6.71 1.83 12.26
N LEU A 191 -6.31 2.64 11.28
CA LEU A 191 -6.96 2.69 9.96
C LEU A 191 -6.54 1.55 9.03
N PHE A 192 -5.48 0.83 9.37
CA PHE A 192 -4.94 -0.27 8.57
C PHE A 192 -5.25 -1.63 9.19
N ASP A 193 -5.37 -1.71 10.52
CA ASP A 193 -5.47 -2.97 11.23
C ASP A 193 -6.82 -3.68 11.02
N ILE A 194 -6.81 -4.98 11.25
CA ILE A 194 -7.95 -5.89 11.06
C ILE A 194 -8.55 -6.35 12.40
N HIS A 195 -7.98 -5.92 13.52
CA HIS A 195 -8.30 -6.46 14.83
C HIS A 195 -9.42 -5.63 15.50
N LYS A 196 -10.30 -6.29 16.25
CA LYS A 196 -11.34 -5.61 17.05
C LYS A 196 -10.72 -4.60 17.99
N SER A 197 -11.38 -3.48 18.27
CA SER A 197 -10.82 -2.51 19.22
C SER A 197 -10.58 -3.18 20.59
N VAL A 198 -9.57 -2.75 21.35
CA VAL A 198 -9.26 -3.35 22.67
C VAL A 198 -10.48 -3.26 23.61
N SER A 199 -11.36 -2.27 23.41
CA SER A 199 -12.63 -2.11 24.14
C SER A 199 -13.75 -3.07 23.71
N GLU A 200 -13.62 -3.74 22.57
CA GLU A 200 -14.58 -4.75 22.07
C GLU A 200 -14.18 -6.18 22.43
N VAL A 201 -13.05 -6.34 23.13
CA VAL A 201 -12.61 -7.61 23.71
C VAL A 201 -13.00 -7.62 25.19
N ALA A 202 -14.30 -7.60 25.46
CA ALA A 202 -14.82 -7.98 26.77
C ALA A 202 -15.11 -9.50 26.78
N PRO A 203 -14.87 -10.19 27.91
CA PRO A 203 -14.86 -11.65 28.02
C PRO A 203 -16.19 -12.33 27.63
#